data_AF-A0A955MGM8-F1
#
_entry.id   AF-A0A955MGM8-F1
#
_cell.length_a   1.000
_cell.length_b   1.000
_cell.length_c   1.000
_cell.angle_alpha   90.00
_cell.angle_beta   90.00
_cell.angle_gamma   90.00
#
_symmetry.space_group_name_H-M   'P 1'
#
loop_
_entity.id
_entity.type
_entity.pdbx_description
1 polymer ?
#
loop_
_entity_poly.entity_id
_entity_poly.type
_entity_poly.pdbx_seq_one_letter_code
_entity_poly.pdbx_strand_id
1 'polypeptide(L)'
;MSYPSEKEFLQLTAKGNLIPIYKEIAGDLDTPVSAYYKLSKKAKYSFLLESVEGEEKIARYSFLACNPDLILQSKNKKLQVTDFTAKKANVTTQTIDQNPLKYI
;
A
#
# COMPACT_ATOMS: atom_id res chain seq x y z
N MET A 1 0.41 -9.69 -19.75
CA MET A 1 -0.10 -10.75 -18.87
C MET A 1 0.00 -10.27 -17.43
N SER A 2 -0.94 -10.60 -16.56
CA SER A 2 -0.79 -10.42 -15.10
C SER A 2 -0.16 -11.68 -14.51
N TYR A 3 0.59 -11.50 -13.42
CA TYR A 3 1.27 -12.55 -12.68
C TYR A 3 0.82 -12.51 -11.21
N PRO A 4 0.76 -13.65 -10.51
CA PRO A 4 0.83 -15.01 -11.07
C PRO A 4 -0.35 -15.31 -12.01
N SER A 5 -0.21 -16.34 -12.86
CA SER A 5 -1.37 -16.90 -13.57
C SER A 5 -2.36 -17.50 -12.57
N GLU A 6 -3.62 -17.71 -12.97
CA GLU A 6 -4.65 -18.29 -12.11
C GLU A 6 -4.21 -19.61 -11.47
N LYS A 7 -3.62 -20.51 -12.27
CA LYS A 7 -3.11 -21.80 -11.78
C LYS A 7 -2.01 -21.62 -10.73
N GLU A 8 -1.08 -20.69 -10.96
CA GLU A 8 0.00 -20.39 -10.02
C GLU A 8 -0.52 -19.70 -8.76
N PHE A 9 -1.50 -18.81 -8.88
CA PHE A 9 -2.17 -18.17 -7.75
C PHE A 9 -2.75 -19.22 -6.81
N LEU A 10 -3.51 -20.18 -7.36
CA LEU A 10 -4.11 -21.28 -6.58
C LEU A 10 -3.05 -22.09 -5.84
N GLN A 11 -1.90 -22.35 -6.46
CA GLN A 11 -0.78 -23.04 -5.80
C GLN A 11 -0.15 -22.22 -4.67
N LEU A 12 -0.08 -20.89 -4.82
CA LEU A 12 0.46 -20.00 -3.80
C LEU A 12 -0.43 -19.86 -2.56
N THR A 13 -1.75 -20.10 -2.69
CA THR A 13 -2.68 -20.10 -1.53
C THR A 13 -2.31 -21.11 -0.45
N ALA A 14 -1.64 -22.22 -0.82
CA ALA A 14 -1.14 -23.19 0.13
C ALA A 14 0.03 -22.68 0.98
N LYS A 15 0.70 -21.58 0.58
CA LYS A 15 1.88 -21.02 1.26
C LYS A 15 1.56 -19.85 2.19
N GLY A 16 0.43 -19.17 1.99
CA GLY A 16 0.07 -17.98 2.76
C GLY A 16 -1.21 -17.31 2.29
N ASN A 17 -1.62 -16.27 3.01
CA ASN A 17 -2.89 -15.56 2.81
C ASN A 17 -2.75 -14.21 2.10
N LEU A 18 -1.53 -13.78 1.75
CA LEU A 18 -1.26 -12.57 0.97
C LEU A 18 -0.47 -12.93 -0.28
N ILE A 19 -1.12 -12.80 -1.44
CA ILE A 19 -0.53 -13.14 -2.74
C ILE A 19 -0.68 -11.93 -3.65
N PRO A 20 0.41 -11.22 -3.98
CA PRO A 20 0.34 -10.05 -4.84
C PRO A 20 0.06 -10.46 -6.28
N ILE A 21 -0.97 -9.87 -6.88
CA ILE A 21 -1.20 -9.93 -8.33
C ILE A 21 -0.64 -8.65 -8.93
N TYR A 22 0.28 -8.79 -9.88
CA TYR A 22 0.99 -7.67 -10.47
C TYR A 22 1.12 -7.82 -11.99
N LYS A 23 1.55 -6.74 -12.63
CA LYS A 23 1.92 -6.73 -14.04
C LYS A 23 3.07 -5.75 -14.21
N GLU A 24 4.04 -6.14 -15.02
CA GLU A 24 5.11 -5.24 -15.46
C GLU A 24 4.64 -4.43 -16.68
N ILE A 25 4.93 -3.14 -16.64
CA ILE A 25 4.57 -2.16 -17.67
C ILE A 25 5.81 -1.33 -17.96
N ALA A 26 6.05 -1.02 -19.24
CA ALA A 26 7.15 -0.14 -19.63
C ALA A 26 6.98 1.24 -18.99
N GLY A 27 8.03 1.71 -18.31
CA GLY A 27 8.04 2.96 -17.56
C GLY A 27 9.01 4.01 -18.10
N ASP A 28 9.58 3.80 -19.29
CA ASP A 28 10.71 4.60 -19.81
C ASP A 28 10.39 6.10 -19.97
N LEU A 29 9.10 6.45 -20.09
CA LEU A 29 8.61 7.82 -20.19
C LEU A 29 8.17 8.41 -18.85
N ASP A 30 8.24 7.64 -17.78
CA ASP A 30 7.82 8.03 -16.46
C ASP A 30 9.01 8.12 -15.50
N THR A 31 9.16 9.26 -14.83
CA THR A 31 9.93 9.35 -13.60
C THR A 31 9.06 8.88 -12.44
N PRO A 32 9.63 8.50 -11.28
CA PRO A 32 8.84 8.17 -10.11
C PRO A 32 7.80 9.23 -9.74
N VAL A 33 8.16 10.51 -9.85
CA VAL A 33 7.26 11.63 -9.59
C VAL A 33 6.12 11.71 -10.62
N SER A 34 6.40 11.54 -11.92
CA SER A 34 5.33 11.58 -12.94
C SER A 34 4.40 10.37 -12.81
N ALA A 35 4.94 9.18 -12.52
CA ALA A 35 4.16 7.98 -12.23
C ALA A 35 3.26 8.18 -11.00
N TYR A 36 3.81 8.73 -9.91
CA TYR A 36 3.04 9.04 -8.70
C TYR A 36 1.91 10.03 -8.99
N TYR A 37 2.18 11.09 -9.75
CA TYR A 37 1.17 12.08 -10.12
C TYR A 37 0.02 11.46 -10.93
N LYS A 38 0.34 10.58 -11.89
CA LYS A 38 -0.67 9.83 -12.67
C LYS A 38 -1.51 8.92 -11.77
N LEU A 39 -0.88 8.22 -10.83
CA LEU A 39 -1.52 7.24 -9.94
C LEU A 39 -2.41 7.90 -8.87
N SER A 40 -1.92 8.97 -8.26
CA SER A 40 -2.54 9.58 -7.06
C SER A 40 -3.65 10.59 -7.35
N LYS A 41 -3.90 10.96 -8.61
CA LYS A 41 -4.78 12.08 -9.02
C LYS A 41 -6.16 12.13 -8.35
N LYS A 42 -6.75 10.97 -8.01
CA LYS A 42 -8.07 10.86 -7.35
C LYS A 42 -8.00 10.17 -5.99
N ALA A 43 -6.81 9.86 -5.50
CA ALA A 43 -6.63 9.12 -4.26
C ALA A 43 -6.61 10.08 -3.07
N LYS A 44 -7.46 9.80 -2.07
CA LYS A 44 -7.44 10.55 -0.81
C LYS A 44 -6.18 10.25 0.01
N TYR A 45 -5.69 9.01 -0.09
CA TYR A 45 -4.50 8.53 0.59
C TYR A 45 -3.55 7.92 -0.43
N SER A 46 -2.33 8.42 -0.47
CA SER A 46 -1.27 7.95 -1.36
C SER A 46 0.10 8.31 -0.80
N PHE A 47 1.14 7.61 -1.25
CA PHE A 47 2.52 7.95 -0.94
C PHE A 47 3.44 7.70 -2.12
N LEU A 48 4.59 8.39 -2.10
CA LEU A 48 5.77 8.11 -2.88
C LEU A 48 6.94 8.02 -1.90
N LEU A 49 7.66 6.90 -1.91
CA LEU A 49 8.86 6.68 -1.11
C LEU A 49 10.03 6.48 -2.06
N GLU A 50 11.03 7.34 -1.91
CA GLU A 50 12.30 7.25 -2.65
C GLU A 50 13.44 7.20 -1.64
N SER A 51 14.45 6.40 -1.94
CA SER A 51 15.67 6.33 -1.14
C SER A 51 16.79 7.07 -1.84
N VAL A 52 17.52 7.87 -1.07
CA VAL A 52 18.71 8.60 -1.52
C VAL A 52 19.86 8.17 -0.63
N GLU A 53 20.95 7.70 -1.23
CA GLU A 53 22.17 7.33 -0.51
C GLU A 53 23.31 8.27 -0.94
N GLY A 54 23.79 9.10 -0.01
CA GLY A 54 24.76 10.16 -0.31
C GLY A 54 24.18 11.32 -1.15
N GLU A 55 25.05 12.13 -1.75
CA GLU A 55 24.61 13.31 -2.53
C GLU A 55 24.15 12.97 -3.95
N GLU A 56 24.49 11.79 -4.51
CA GLU A 56 24.38 11.57 -5.95
C GLU A 56 23.82 10.20 -6.42
N LYS A 57 23.45 9.27 -5.55
CA LYS A 57 22.84 8.00 -5.98
C LYS A 57 21.37 7.90 -5.59
N ILE A 58 20.51 8.06 -6.61
CA ILE A 58 19.11 7.67 -6.55
C ILE A 58 19.06 6.13 -6.47
N ALA A 59 18.26 5.60 -5.54
CA ALA A 59 18.05 4.17 -5.42
C ALA A 59 17.41 3.57 -6.69
N ARG A 60 17.63 2.26 -6.91
CA ARG A 60 17.11 1.55 -8.09
C ARG A 60 15.57 1.48 -8.14
N TYR A 61 14.90 1.67 -7.00
CA TYR A 61 13.46 1.50 -6.87
C TYR A 61 12.85 2.67 -6.10
N SER A 62 11.69 3.11 -6.58
CA SER A 62 10.77 4.01 -5.87
C SER A 62 9.47 3.26 -5.62
N PHE A 63 8.87 3.44 -4.45
CA PHE A 63 7.60 2.79 -4.09
C PHE A 63 6.49 3.82 -4.08
N LEU A 64 5.42 3.54 -4.82
CA LEU A 64 4.26 4.40 -4.91
C LEU A 64 2.99 3.58 -4.69
N ALA A 65 2.06 4.15 -3.92
CA ALA A 65 0.80 3.49 -3.61
C ALA A 65 -0.32 4.52 -3.46
N CYS A 66 -1.55 4.08 -3.69
CA CYS A 66 -2.76 4.88 -3.55
C CYS A 66 -3.93 3.99 -3.15
N ASN A 67 -4.97 4.58 -2.56
CA ASN A 67 -6.22 3.89 -2.20
C ASN A 67 -5.99 2.62 -1.36
N PRO A 68 -5.45 2.75 -0.14
CA PRO A 68 -5.24 1.60 0.73
C PRO A 68 -6.57 0.96 1.13
N ASP A 69 -6.56 -0.36 1.34
CA ASP A 69 -7.74 -1.09 1.85
C ASP A 69 -8.01 -0.77 3.33
N LEU A 70 -6.97 -0.52 4.12
CA LEU A 70 -7.06 -0.28 5.55
C LEU A 70 -6.14 0.86 5.99
N ILE A 71 -6.62 1.70 6.90
CA ILE A 71 -5.83 2.73 7.59
C ILE A 71 -5.97 2.54 9.09
N LEU A 72 -4.83 2.41 9.77
CA LEU A 72 -4.72 2.32 11.23
C LEU A 72 -4.16 3.63 11.77
N GLN A 73 -4.87 4.27 12.71
CA GLN A 73 -4.48 5.53 13.31
C GLN A 73 -4.58 5.46 14.83
N SER A 74 -3.49 5.77 15.54
CA SER A 74 -3.50 5.84 17.00
C SER A 74 -3.28 7.28 17.48
N LYS A 75 -4.21 7.81 18.26
CA LYS A 75 -4.12 9.14 18.86
C LYS A 75 -4.83 9.17 20.22
N ASN A 76 -4.18 9.73 21.24
CA ASN A 76 -4.77 9.91 22.58
C ASN A 76 -5.43 8.64 23.15
N LYS A 77 -4.73 7.50 23.11
CA LYS A 77 -5.25 6.19 23.56
C LYS A 77 -6.49 5.70 22.79
N LYS A 78 -6.70 6.19 21.56
CA LYS A 78 -7.75 5.71 20.66
C LYS A 78 -7.10 5.15 19.41
N LEU A 79 -7.41 3.90 19.10
CA LEU A 79 -7.11 3.28 17.83
C LEU A 79 -8.33 3.42 16.92
N GLN A 80 -8.14 4.03 15.76
CA GLN A 80 -9.13 4.13 14.71
C GLN A 80 -8.68 3.24 13.54
N VAL A 81 -9.58 2.38 13.09
CA VAL A 81 -9.43 1.55 11.90
C VAL A 81 -10.42 2.07 10.88
N THR A 82 -9.92 2.49 9.71
CA THR A 82 -10.76 2.80 8.56
C THR A 82 -10.58 1.71 7.52
N ASP A 83 -11.65 1.00 7.19
CA ASP A 83 -11.70 -0.08 6.21
C ASP A 83 -12.42 0.40 4.94
N PHE A 84 -11.71 0.33 3.81
CA PHE A 84 -12.16 0.75 2.48
C PHE A 84 -12.56 -0.42 1.56
N THR A 85 -12.54 -1.66 2.04
CA THR A 85 -12.90 -2.86 1.25
C THR A 85 -14.38 -2.91 0.92
N ALA A 86 -15.23 -2.28 1.74
CA ALA A 86 -16.66 -2.15 1.50
C ALA A 86 -16.97 -0.95 0.58
N LYS A 87 -18.13 -0.96 -0.09
CA LYS A 87 -18.62 0.14 -0.96
C LYS A 87 -18.63 1.51 -0.27
N LYS A 88 -18.75 1.53 1.06
CA LYS A 88 -18.59 2.71 1.90
C LYS A 88 -17.54 2.39 2.96
N ALA A 89 -16.66 3.35 3.21
CA ALA A 89 -15.65 3.20 4.24
C ALA A 89 -16.30 3.00 5.62
N ASN A 90 -15.87 1.96 6.32
CA ASN A 90 -16.29 1.68 7.69
C ASN A 90 -15.22 2.21 8.64
N VAL A 91 -15.63 2.97 9.66
CA VAL A 91 -14.71 3.52 10.65
C VAL A 91 -15.06 2.92 12.01
N THR A 92 -14.12 2.19 12.60
CA THR A 92 -14.22 1.68 13.96
C THR A 92 -13.23 2.41 14.84
N THR A 93 -13.62 2.76 16.05
CA THR A 93 -12.73 3.40 17.03
C THR A 93 -12.84 2.68 18.36
N GLN A 94 -11.69 2.30 18.92
CA GLN A 94 -11.59 1.63 20.21
C GLN A 94 -10.62 2.38 21.11
N THR A 95 -10.96 2.46 22.40
CA THR A 95 -10.03 2.95 23.42
C THR A 95 -9.03 1.84 23.70
N ILE A 96 -7.75 2.16 23.63
CA ILE A 96 -6.65 1.24 23.91
C ILE A 96 -5.91 1.72 25.17
N ASP A 97 -5.75 0.79 26.11
CA ASP A 97 -5.03 0.95 27.36
C ASP A 97 -3.57 0.46 27.27
N GLN A 98 -3.26 -0.30 26.21
CA GLN A 98 -1.94 -0.87 25.94
C GLN A 98 -1.23 -0.24 24.74
N ASN A 99 0.02 -0.67 24.50
CA ASN A 99 0.82 -0.29 23.34
C ASN A 99 0.03 -0.52 22.03
N PRO A 100 -0.15 0.52 21.17
CA PRO A 100 -0.88 0.41 19.91
C PRO A 100 -0.38 -0.69 18.97
N LEU A 101 0.91 -1.04 19.02
CA LEU A 101 1.52 -2.08 18.19
C LEU A 101 0.97 -3.49 18.45
N LYS A 102 0.25 -3.71 19.56
CA LYS A 102 -0.38 -5.02 19.85
C LYS A 102 -1.66 -5.28 19.05
N TYR A 103 -2.14 -4.29 18.31
CA TYR A 103 -3.39 -4.35 17.55
C TYR A 103 -3.14 -4.33 16.02
N ILE A 104 -1.89 -4.49 15.61
CA ILE A 104 -1.42 -4.46 14.22
C ILE A 104 -0.90 -5.85 13.86
#